data_AF-A0AAN9UE30-F1
#
_entry.id   AF-A0AAN9UE30-F1
#
_cell.length_a   1.000
_cell.length_b   1.000
_cell.length_c   1.000
_cell.angle_alpha   90.00
_cell.angle_beta   90.00
_cell.angle_gamma   90.00
#
_symmetry.space_group_name_H-M   'P 1'
#
loop_
_entity.id
_entity.type
_entity.pdbx_description
1 polymer ?
#
loop_
_entity_poly.entity_id
_entity_poly.type
_entity_poly.pdbx_seq_one_letter_code
_entity_poly.pdbx_strand_id
1 'polypeptide(L)'
;MCSFMESLRWVDTTYVQKHKDDDPKDLRDMYYPNLRQYTTRDGSTSTTSTAEAVSMFLYRFARKALISIAVYSLSYLPVVGRFVLPAASFYTFNAAVGLGPASVLFGTGIFLPRRYLVIFLQTYFASRSLMRELLEPYFARIRFTKEEKRHWFRSREGLLFGFGIGFYVLLRVPLLGVLIYGIAEASTAYLITKVTDPPPPPSQSTGFATSQQEWKNKQKFLDLSLANLDKIHEKPPPYSELDPSSEARPGGS
;
A
#
# COMPACT_ATOMS: atom_id res chain seq x y z
N MET A 1 1.16 20.67 -9.74
CA MET A 1 0.30 20.12 -8.67
C MET A 1 0.26 18.61 -8.87
N CYS A 2 0.45 17.78 -7.84
CA CYS A 2 0.58 16.32 -8.03
C CYS A 2 -0.77 15.71 -8.46
N SER A 3 -0.77 14.81 -9.45
CA SER A 3 -1.98 14.17 -10.02
C SER A 3 -2.84 13.46 -8.97
N PHE A 4 -2.21 12.89 -7.93
CA PHE A 4 -2.90 12.36 -6.74
C PHE A 4 -3.81 13.38 -6.04
N MET A 5 -3.33 14.62 -5.80
CA MET A 5 -4.10 15.64 -5.09
C MET A 5 -5.27 16.18 -5.92
N GLU A 6 -5.09 16.28 -7.25
CA GLU A 6 -6.18 16.64 -8.16
C GLU A 6 -7.25 15.55 -8.21
N SER A 7 -6.84 14.28 -8.25
CA SER A 7 -7.75 13.14 -8.19
C SER A 7 -8.53 13.12 -6.87
N LEU A 8 -7.86 13.36 -5.75
CA LEU A 8 -8.50 13.45 -4.44
C LEU A 8 -9.52 14.61 -4.39
N ARG A 9 -9.20 15.78 -4.97
CA ARG A 9 -10.13 16.90 -5.11
C ARG A 9 -11.36 16.51 -5.92
N TRP A 10 -11.17 15.80 -7.02
CA TRP A 10 -12.27 15.32 -7.86
C TRP A 10 -13.16 14.32 -7.11
N VAL A 11 -12.57 13.41 -6.34
CA VAL A 11 -13.32 12.45 -5.50
C VAL A 11 -14.19 13.19 -4.49
N ASP A 12 -13.64 14.17 -3.76
CA ASP A 12 -14.43 14.94 -2.79
C ASP A 12 -15.52 15.79 -3.45
N THR A 13 -15.22 16.43 -4.58
CA THR A 13 -16.20 17.24 -5.33
C THR A 13 -17.35 16.36 -5.83
N THR A 14 -17.04 15.17 -6.37
CA THR A 14 -18.03 14.21 -6.85
C THR A 14 -18.85 13.64 -5.70
N TYR A 15 -18.22 13.40 -4.55
CA TYR A 15 -18.91 12.92 -3.35
C TYR A 15 -19.96 13.93 -2.89
N VAL A 16 -19.60 15.20 -2.72
CA VAL A 16 -20.53 16.27 -2.36
C VAL A 16 -21.62 16.42 -3.41
N GLN A 17 -21.28 16.28 -4.70
CA GLN A 17 -22.26 16.35 -5.77
C GLN A 17 -23.28 15.21 -5.76
N LYS A 18 -22.88 14.01 -5.34
CA LYS A 18 -23.76 12.83 -5.23
C LYS A 18 -24.66 12.88 -4.00
N HIS A 19 -24.26 13.60 -2.95
CA HIS A 19 -24.97 13.69 -1.67
C HIS A 19 -25.51 15.12 -1.45
N LYS A 20 -25.86 15.85 -2.53
CA LYS A 20 -26.39 17.22 -2.42
C LYS A 20 -27.73 17.29 -1.72
N ASP A 21 -28.51 16.22 -1.83
CA ASP A 21 -29.87 16.12 -1.31
C ASP A 21 -29.92 15.42 0.06
N ASP A 22 -28.76 14.99 0.59
CA ASP A 22 -28.63 14.35 1.90
C ASP A 22 -28.37 15.40 3.00
N ASP A 23 -28.68 15.05 4.26
CA ASP A 23 -28.46 15.96 5.39
C ASP A 23 -26.96 16.27 5.55
N PRO A 24 -26.55 17.56 5.56
CA PRO A 24 -25.18 18.00 5.82
C PRO A 24 -24.48 17.34 7.01
N LYS A 25 -25.23 16.95 8.04
CA LYS A 25 -24.69 16.31 9.25
C LYS A 25 -24.26 14.86 9.03
N ASP A 26 -24.84 14.20 8.03
CA ASP A 26 -24.53 12.83 7.65
C ASP A 26 -23.43 12.74 6.59
N LEU A 27 -22.93 13.86 6.05
CA LEU A 27 -21.82 13.83 5.09
C LEU A 27 -20.48 13.57 5.78
N ARG A 28 -19.60 12.85 5.08
CA ARG A 28 -18.21 12.68 5.49
C ARG A 28 -17.41 13.96 5.41
N ASP A 29 -16.40 14.06 6.27
CA ASP A 29 -15.41 15.12 6.19
C ASP A 29 -14.54 14.99 4.93
N MET A 30 -14.23 16.13 4.30
CA MET A 30 -13.45 16.16 3.06
C MET A 30 -11.97 15.87 3.30
N TYR A 31 -11.32 15.17 2.37
CA TYR A 31 -9.92 14.78 2.49
C TYR A 31 -9.00 15.85 1.92
N TYR A 32 -9.30 16.36 0.74
CA TYR A 32 -8.49 17.35 0.02
C TYR A 32 -8.23 18.65 0.78
N PRO A 33 -9.23 19.36 1.34
CA PRO A 33 -8.99 20.65 1.98
C PRO A 33 -8.10 20.52 3.22
N ASN A 34 -8.23 19.45 3.99
CA ASN A 34 -7.39 19.21 5.16
C ASN A 34 -6.00 18.74 4.74
N LEU A 35 -5.91 17.76 3.83
CA LEU A 35 -4.64 17.17 3.40
C LEU A 35 -3.71 18.17 2.70
N ARG A 36 -4.26 19.15 1.97
CA ARG A 36 -3.47 20.22 1.33
C ARG A 36 -2.78 21.15 2.34
N GLN A 37 -3.32 21.28 3.55
CA GLN A 37 -2.75 22.14 4.59
C GLN A 37 -1.55 21.50 5.30
N TYR A 38 -1.36 20.18 5.17
CA TYR A 38 -0.20 19.50 5.72
C TYR A 38 1.06 19.83 4.91
N THR A 39 2.11 20.22 5.60
CA THR A 39 3.43 20.40 5.00
C THR A 39 4.00 19.06 4.56
N THR A 40 4.41 18.96 3.29
CA THR A 40 5.06 17.76 2.77
C THR A 40 6.43 17.62 3.42
N ARG A 41 6.72 16.45 3.99
CA ARG A 41 8.08 16.09 4.36
C ARG A 41 8.79 15.74 3.04
N ASP A 42 9.70 16.60 2.59
CA ASP A 42 10.60 16.20 1.53
C ASP A 42 11.38 14.98 2.02
N GLY A 43 11.24 13.87 1.29
CA GLY A 43 11.93 12.62 1.57
C GLY A 43 13.46 12.72 1.49
N SER A 44 13.99 13.90 1.14
CA SER A 44 15.40 14.26 1.19
C SER A 44 15.88 14.50 2.63
N THR A 45 15.60 13.58 3.55
CA THR A 45 16.41 13.47 4.76
C THR A 45 17.63 12.60 4.45
N SER A 46 18.45 13.08 3.51
CA SER A 46 19.83 12.63 3.32
C SER A 46 20.71 13.87 3.49
N THR A 47 20.95 14.24 4.74
CA THR A 47 22.03 15.17 5.12
C THR A 47 23.41 14.55 4.92
N THR A 48 23.48 13.31 4.44
CA THR A 48 24.70 12.65 4.00
C THR A 48 25.13 13.21 2.65
N SER A 49 26.39 13.66 2.57
CA SER A 49 27.05 14.06 1.33
C SER A 49 26.69 13.12 0.18
N THR A 50 26.48 13.64 -1.03
CA THR A 50 26.21 12.83 -2.24
C THR A 50 27.20 11.68 -2.41
N ALA A 51 28.46 11.87 -1.98
CA ALA A 51 29.49 10.85 -1.99
C ALA A 51 29.21 9.68 -1.01
N GLU A 52 28.61 9.96 0.15
CA GLU A 52 28.25 8.96 1.15
C GLU A 52 27.01 8.15 0.73
N ALA A 53 26.05 8.79 0.07
CA ALA A 53 24.92 8.09 -0.54
C ALA A 53 25.38 7.14 -1.67
N VAL A 54 26.31 7.60 -2.52
CA VAL A 54 26.90 6.79 -3.60
C VAL A 54 27.74 5.65 -3.04
N SER A 55 28.59 5.88 -2.04
CA SER A 55 29.41 4.82 -1.44
C SER A 55 28.54 3.77 -0.73
N MET A 56 27.46 4.19 -0.04
CA MET A 56 26.53 3.26 0.59
C MET A 56 25.73 2.46 -0.44
N PHE A 57 25.38 3.06 -1.58
CA PHE A 57 24.76 2.36 -2.71
C PHE A 57 25.72 1.33 -3.32
N LEU A 58 26.96 1.71 -3.61
CA LEU A 58 28.01 0.84 -4.15
C LEU A 58 28.32 -0.32 -3.21
N TYR A 59 28.48 -0.07 -1.91
CA TYR A 59 28.73 -1.13 -0.93
C TYR A 59 27.59 -2.15 -0.88
N ARG A 60 26.34 -1.68 -0.90
CA ARG A 60 25.16 -2.57 -0.94
C ARG A 60 25.12 -3.41 -2.21
N PHE A 61 25.46 -2.81 -3.36
CA PHE A 61 25.47 -3.51 -4.64
C PHE A 61 26.62 -4.51 -4.74
N ALA A 62 27.82 -4.12 -4.33
CA ALA A 62 29.01 -4.97 -4.28
C ALA A 62 28.81 -6.18 -3.37
N ARG A 63 28.24 -5.98 -2.18
CA ARG A 63 27.92 -7.08 -1.26
C ARG A 63 26.92 -8.07 -1.88
N LYS A 64 25.89 -7.58 -2.58
CA LYS A 64 24.93 -8.44 -3.29
C LYS A 64 25.59 -9.19 -4.45
N ALA A 65 26.46 -8.53 -5.21
CA ALA A 65 27.21 -9.14 -6.31
C ALA A 65 28.14 -10.24 -5.80
N LEU A 66 28.91 -10.00 -4.74
CA LEU A 66 29.78 -10.99 -4.10
C LEU A 66 29.02 -12.22 -3.62
N ILE A 67 27.87 -12.02 -2.94
CA ILE A 67 27.02 -13.14 -2.52
C ILE A 67 26.52 -13.92 -3.73
N SER A 68 26.10 -13.25 -4.81
CA SER A 68 25.63 -13.93 -6.03
C SER A 68 26.75 -14.71 -6.73
N ILE A 69 27.96 -14.17 -6.79
CA ILE A 69 29.14 -14.84 -7.35
C ILE A 69 29.51 -16.05 -6.48
N ALA A 70 29.52 -15.90 -5.15
CA ALA A 70 29.81 -17.00 -4.24
C ALA A 70 28.79 -18.13 -4.37
N VAL A 71 27.49 -17.81 -4.43
CA VAL A 71 26.41 -18.79 -4.65
C VAL A 71 26.54 -19.46 -6.01
N TYR A 72 26.84 -18.71 -7.07
CA TYR A 72 27.04 -19.23 -8.42
C TYR A 72 28.25 -20.20 -8.47
N SER A 73 29.38 -19.80 -7.89
CA SER A 73 30.57 -20.64 -7.79
C SER A 73 30.31 -21.91 -6.96
N LEU A 74 29.61 -21.81 -5.83
CA LEU A 74 29.21 -22.98 -5.04
C LEU A 74 28.22 -23.88 -5.77
N SER A 75 27.42 -23.35 -6.70
CA SER A 75 26.48 -24.14 -7.49
C SER A 75 27.17 -25.08 -8.47
N TYR A 76 28.43 -24.83 -8.83
CA TYR A 76 29.24 -25.72 -9.67
C TYR A 76 29.88 -26.88 -8.91
N LEU A 77 29.80 -26.91 -7.57
CA LEU A 77 30.27 -28.06 -6.78
C LEU A 77 29.21 -29.18 -6.86
N PRO A 78 29.53 -30.34 -7.46
CA PRO A 78 28.56 -31.37 -7.82
C PRO A 78 27.80 -32.00 -6.64
N VAL A 79 28.32 -31.86 -5.41
CA VAL A 79 27.73 -32.44 -4.18
C VAL A 79 26.96 -31.40 -3.35
N VAL A 80 27.41 -30.14 -3.37
CA VAL A 80 26.90 -29.06 -2.49
C VAL A 80 25.92 -28.14 -3.23
N GLY A 81 26.11 -27.94 -4.55
CA GLY A 81 25.30 -27.03 -5.37
C GLY A 81 23.81 -27.35 -5.42
N ARG A 82 23.43 -28.64 -5.29
CA ARG A 82 22.02 -29.07 -5.28
C ARG A 82 21.24 -28.59 -4.04
N PHE A 83 21.93 -28.40 -2.91
CA PHE A 83 21.32 -28.02 -1.63
C PHE A 83 21.50 -26.54 -1.27
N VAL A 84 22.56 -25.88 -1.80
CA VAL A 84 22.84 -24.46 -1.54
C VAL A 84 21.73 -23.55 -2.04
N LEU A 85 21.27 -23.75 -3.28
CA LEU A 85 20.21 -22.91 -3.86
C LEU A 85 18.88 -22.99 -3.10
N PRO A 86 18.34 -24.18 -2.75
CA PRO A 86 17.13 -24.26 -1.94
C PRO A 86 17.32 -23.74 -0.51
N ALA A 87 18.47 -23.99 0.13
CA ALA A 87 18.74 -23.49 1.49
C ALA A 87 18.87 -21.94 1.54
N ALA A 88 19.59 -21.34 0.60
CA ALA A 88 19.72 -19.88 0.50
C ALA A 88 18.37 -19.22 0.17
N SER A 89 17.57 -19.84 -0.70
CA SER A 89 16.21 -19.40 -1.03
C SER A 89 15.30 -19.50 0.19
N PHE A 90 15.38 -20.58 0.97
CA PHE A 90 14.59 -20.74 2.20
C PHE A 90 14.96 -19.69 3.24
N TYR A 91 16.26 -19.44 3.45
CA TYR A 91 16.72 -18.47 4.44
C TYR A 91 16.27 -17.03 4.11
N THR A 92 16.48 -16.62 2.87
CA THR A 92 16.06 -15.27 2.41
C THR A 92 14.55 -15.12 2.39
N PHE A 93 13.82 -16.18 2.08
CA PHE A 93 12.37 -16.14 1.97
C PHE A 93 11.67 -16.25 3.34
N ASN A 94 12.16 -17.08 4.26
CA ASN A 94 11.67 -17.15 5.63
C ASN A 94 11.89 -15.81 6.36
N ALA A 95 13.04 -15.16 6.16
CA ALA A 95 13.31 -13.84 6.72
C ALA A 95 12.35 -12.75 6.19
N ALA A 96 11.80 -12.92 4.98
CA ALA A 96 10.92 -11.95 4.34
C ALA A 96 9.43 -12.19 4.59
N VAL A 97 9.00 -13.45 4.74
CA VAL A 97 7.58 -13.84 4.73
C VAL A 97 7.16 -14.58 6.02
N GLY A 98 8.12 -14.92 6.89
CA GLY A 98 7.87 -15.63 8.14
C GLY A 98 7.67 -17.14 7.96
N LEU A 99 7.75 -17.88 9.06
CA LEU A 99 7.73 -19.33 9.08
C LEU A 99 6.48 -19.91 8.41
N GLY A 100 5.28 -19.40 8.67
CA GLY A 100 4.02 -19.97 8.14
C GLY A 100 3.97 -20.07 6.60
N PRO A 101 4.06 -18.96 5.86
CA PRO A 101 4.06 -19.00 4.39
C PRO A 101 5.28 -19.71 3.80
N ALA A 102 6.45 -19.62 4.46
CA ALA A 102 7.64 -20.34 4.04
C ALA A 102 7.46 -21.87 4.20
N SER A 103 6.85 -22.34 5.29
CA SER A 103 6.53 -23.74 5.53
C SER A 103 5.52 -24.26 4.52
N VAL A 104 4.50 -23.47 4.16
CA VAL A 104 3.55 -23.84 3.11
C VAL A 104 4.24 -23.90 1.75
N LEU A 105 4.97 -22.85 1.35
CA LEU A 105 5.64 -22.78 0.04
C LEU A 105 6.75 -23.81 -0.15
N PHE A 106 7.49 -24.17 0.90
CA PHE A 106 8.51 -25.21 0.85
C PHE A 106 7.96 -26.62 1.14
N GLY A 107 6.87 -26.74 1.91
CA GLY A 107 6.14 -27.99 2.11
C GLY A 107 5.38 -28.46 0.86
N THR A 108 4.74 -27.54 0.13
CA THR A 108 4.16 -27.81 -1.20
C THR A 108 5.18 -27.69 -2.33
N GLY A 109 6.36 -27.12 -2.06
CA GLY A 109 7.44 -26.86 -3.02
C GLY A 109 8.11 -28.11 -3.57
N ILE A 110 7.83 -29.30 -3.01
CA ILE A 110 8.20 -30.59 -3.63
C ILE A 110 7.48 -30.79 -4.97
N PHE A 111 6.28 -30.24 -5.14
CA PHE A 111 5.48 -30.38 -6.36
C PHE A 111 5.35 -29.10 -7.19
N LEU A 112 5.75 -27.94 -6.65
CA LEU A 112 5.60 -26.66 -7.33
C LEU A 112 6.92 -26.25 -8.04
N PRO A 113 6.94 -26.20 -9.39
CA PRO A 113 8.14 -25.80 -10.14
C PRO A 113 8.68 -24.44 -9.67
N ARG A 114 10.01 -24.36 -9.44
CA ARG A 114 10.72 -23.15 -8.96
C ARG A 114 10.32 -21.86 -9.68
N ARG A 115 10.00 -21.94 -10.99
CA ARG A 115 9.53 -20.81 -11.79
C ARG A 115 8.30 -20.11 -11.21
N TYR A 116 7.32 -20.84 -10.68
CA TYR A 116 6.09 -20.24 -10.16
C TYR A 116 6.33 -19.55 -8.83
N LEU A 117 7.21 -20.11 -7.99
CA LEU A 117 7.65 -19.45 -6.77
C LEU A 117 8.32 -18.12 -7.10
N VAL A 118 9.29 -18.11 -8.02
CA VAL A 118 9.99 -16.88 -8.42
C VAL A 118 9.01 -15.84 -8.99
N ILE A 119 8.08 -16.24 -9.85
CA ILE A 119 7.05 -15.35 -10.40
C ILE A 119 6.17 -14.78 -9.28
N PHE A 120 5.73 -15.62 -8.34
CA PHE A 120 4.92 -15.18 -7.20
C PHE A 120 5.67 -14.18 -6.32
N LEU A 121 6.92 -14.50 -5.95
CA LEU A 121 7.80 -13.61 -5.19
C LEU A 121 7.99 -12.27 -5.88
N GLN A 122 8.34 -12.30 -7.16
CA GLN A 122 8.57 -11.12 -7.96
C GLN A 122 7.31 -10.25 -8.02
N THR A 123 6.14 -10.86 -8.23
CA THR A 123 4.85 -10.18 -8.26
C THR A 123 4.53 -9.57 -6.89
N TYR A 124 4.77 -10.31 -5.80
CA TYR A 124 4.59 -9.82 -4.44
C TYR A 124 5.45 -8.59 -4.14
N PHE A 125 6.76 -8.66 -4.40
CA PHE A 125 7.65 -7.52 -4.15
C PHE A 125 7.34 -6.34 -5.07
N ALA A 126 7.03 -6.58 -6.35
CA ALA A 126 6.68 -5.53 -7.29
C ALA A 126 5.38 -4.83 -6.91
N SER A 127 4.32 -5.59 -6.60
CA SER A 127 3.05 -5.04 -6.10
C SER A 127 3.26 -4.22 -4.83
N ARG A 128 4.06 -4.72 -3.87
CA ARG A 128 4.32 -4.01 -2.62
C ARG A 128 5.12 -2.72 -2.84
N SER A 129 6.07 -2.71 -3.77
CA SER A 129 6.84 -1.52 -4.12
C SER A 129 5.93 -0.47 -4.78
N LEU A 130 5.12 -0.90 -5.74
CA LEU A 130 4.14 -0.05 -6.43
C LEU A 130 3.20 0.64 -5.43
N MET A 131 2.65 -0.10 -4.47
CA MET A 131 1.76 0.48 -3.46
C MET A 131 2.44 1.51 -2.56
N ARG A 132 3.72 1.29 -2.24
CA ARG A 132 4.47 2.26 -1.44
C ARG A 132 4.66 3.56 -2.20
N GLU A 133 4.95 3.48 -3.49
CA GLU A 133 5.11 4.65 -4.35
C GLU A 133 3.78 5.39 -4.56
N LEU A 134 2.70 4.68 -4.89
CA LEU A 134 1.39 5.30 -5.12
C LEU A 134 0.79 5.95 -3.85
N LEU A 135 1.10 5.40 -2.66
CA LEU A 135 0.64 5.97 -1.39
C LEU A 135 1.61 7.00 -0.80
N GLU A 136 2.80 7.16 -1.36
CA GLU A 136 3.80 8.11 -0.85
C GLU A 136 3.26 9.56 -0.78
N PRO A 137 2.47 10.07 -1.74
CA PRO A 137 1.87 11.39 -1.63
C PRO A 137 1.01 11.58 -0.37
N TYR A 138 0.35 10.53 0.11
CA TYR A 138 -0.42 10.56 1.36
C TYR A 138 0.50 10.55 2.59
N PHE A 139 1.46 9.61 2.62
CA PHE A 139 2.39 9.47 3.76
C PHE A 139 3.40 10.61 3.89
N ALA A 140 3.70 11.33 2.81
CA ALA A 140 4.55 12.50 2.86
C ALA A 140 3.89 13.66 3.61
N ARG A 141 2.55 13.67 3.71
CA ARG A 141 1.76 14.74 4.34
C ARG A 141 1.41 14.41 5.79
N ILE A 142 0.96 13.18 6.04
CA ILE A 142 0.60 12.75 7.39
C ILE A 142 1.83 12.25 8.14
N ARG A 143 2.01 12.73 9.37
CA ARG A 143 3.20 12.45 10.19
C ARG A 143 3.12 11.06 10.83
N PHE A 144 3.40 10.02 10.06
CA PHE A 144 3.58 8.67 10.57
C PHE A 144 5.03 8.43 11.04
N THR A 145 5.19 7.76 12.17
CA THR A 145 6.46 7.10 12.53
C THR A 145 6.71 5.87 11.64
N LYS A 146 7.93 5.33 11.66
CA LYS A 146 8.28 4.16 10.83
C LYS A 146 7.47 2.93 11.26
N GLU A 147 7.26 2.80 12.56
CA GLU A 147 6.50 1.76 13.23
C GLU A 147 5.02 1.87 12.84
N GLU A 148 4.41 3.05 12.99
CA GLU A 148 3.01 3.28 12.64
C GLU A 148 2.75 3.05 11.15
N LYS A 149 3.62 3.55 10.26
CA LYS A 149 3.51 3.28 8.80
C LYS A 149 3.59 1.78 8.54
N ARG A 150 4.47 1.04 9.22
CA ARG A 150 4.58 -0.42 9.07
C ARG A 150 3.32 -1.13 9.53
N HIS A 151 2.74 -0.74 10.67
CA HIS A 151 1.49 -1.31 11.17
C HIS A 151 0.31 -1.01 10.23
N TRP A 152 0.23 0.22 9.71
CA TRP A 152 -0.78 0.62 8.73
C TRP A 152 -0.75 -0.24 7.47
N PHE A 153 0.45 -0.47 6.91
CA PHE A 153 0.59 -1.34 5.72
C PHE A 153 0.24 -2.79 6.03
N ARG A 154 0.57 -3.28 7.24
CA ARG A 154 0.31 -4.66 7.65
C ARG A 154 -1.18 -4.92 7.88
N SER A 155 -1.90 -3.98 8.48
CA SER A 155 -3.35 -4.12 8.71
C SER A 155 -4.16 -4.14 7.41
N ARG A 156 -3.62 -3.57 6.32
CA ARG A 156 -4.26 -3.47 5.00
C ARG A 156 -3.56 -4.30 3.91
N GLU A 157 -2.68 -5.22 4.31
CA GLU A 157 -1.76 -5.91 3.39
C GLU A 157 -2.48 -6.68 2.28
N GLY A 158 -3.55 -7.41 2.60
CA GLY A 158 -4.31 -8.19 1.62
C GLY A 158 -5.01 -7.31 0.56
N LEU A 159 -5.66 -6.22 0.98
CA LEU A 159 -6.35 -5.29 0.07
C LEU A 159 -5.35 -4.54 -0.82
N LEU A 160 -4.28 -4.02 -0.22
CA LEU A 160 -3.21 -3.32 -0.94
C LEU A 160 -2.49 -4.24 -1.92
N PHE A 161 -2.27 -5.50 -1.54
CA PHE A 161 -1.69 -6.50 -2.42
C PHE A 161 -2.60 -6.81 -3.62
N GLY A 162 -3.90 -7.06 -3.40
CA GLY A 162 -4.85 -7.31 -4.48
C GLY A 162 -4.96 -6.13 -5.45
N PHE A 163 -5.11 -4.92 -4.92
CA PHE A 163 -5.12 -3.69 -5.72
C PHE A 163 -3.82 -3.51 -6.50
N GLY A 164 -2.67 -3.72 -5.84
CA GLY A 164 -1.36 -3.55 -6.47
C GLY A 164 -1.03 -4.59 -7.53
N ILE A 165 -1.48 -5.84 -7.41
CA ILE A 165 -1.35 -6.83 -8.47
C ILE A 165 -2.11 -6.39 -9.72
N GLY A 166 -3.33 -5.87 -9.56
CA GLY A 166 -4.15 -5.40 -10.68
C GLY A 166 -3.41 -4.35 -11.52
N PHE A 167 -2.89 -3.31 -10.87
CA PHE A 167 -2.10 -2.28 -11.56
C PHE A 167 -0.74 -2.78 -12.04
N TYR A 168 -0.09 -3.71 -11.33
CA TYR A 168 1.18 -4.31 -11.78
C TYR A 168 1.03 -5.04 -13.11
N VAL A 169 -0.08 -5.78 -13.30
CA VAL A 169 -0.39 -6.47 -14.55
C VAL A 169 -0.66 -5.46 -15.68
N LEU A 170 -1.42 -4.40 -15.41
CA LEU A 170 -1.71 -3.35 -16.39
C LEU A 170 -0.46 -2.59 -16.83
N LEU A 171 0.41 -2.25 -15.88
CA LEU A 171 1.68 -1.55 -16.15
C LEU A 171 2.69 -2.39 -16.92
N ARG A 172 2.55 -3.73 -16.90
CA ARG A 172 3.40 -4.63 -17.66
C ARG A 172 3.16 -4.56 -19.18
N VAL A 173 2.07 -3.94 -19.63
CA VAL A 173 1.80 -3.73 -21.06
C VAL A 173 2.61 -2.53 -21.54
N PRO A 174 3.69 -2.74 -22.31
CA PRO A 174 4.47 -1.63 -22.87
C PRO A 174 3.58 -0.83 -23.82
N LEU A 175 3.75 0.51 -23.84
CA LEU A 175 2.96 1.56 -24.55
C LEU A 175 1.95 2.33 -23.69
N LEU A 176 1.38 1.74 -22.64
CA LEU A 176 0.38 2.42 -21.79
C LEU A 176 0.91 2.86 -20.42
N GLY A 177 2.18 2.57 -20.10
CA GLY A 177 2.74 2.73 -18.75
C GLY A 177 2.50 4.10 -18.09
N VAL A 178 2.75 5.21 -18.81
CA VAL A 178 2.56 6.56 -18.26
C VAL A 178 1.08 6.87 -18.00
N LEU A 179 0.20 6.50 -18.93
CA LEU A 179 -1.24 6.73 -18.79
C LEU A 179 -1.84 5.87 -17.67
N ILE A 180 -1.45 4.60 -17.61
CA ILE A 180 -1.85 3.68 -16.54
C ILE A 180 -1.34 4.15 -15.19
N TYR A 181 -0.15 4.75 -15.12
CA TYR A 181 0.37 5.31 -13.87
C TYR A 181 -0.52 6.46 -13.35
N GLY A 182 -0.95 7.37 -14.22
CA GLY A 182 -1.92 8.42 -13.84
C GLY A 182 -3.25 7.85 -13.34
N ILE A 183 -3.78 6.82 -14.01
CA ILE A 183 -4.98 6.10 -13.55
C ILE A 183 -4.73 5.43 -12.20
N ALA A 184 -3.55 4.85 -11.99
CA ALA A 184 -3.17 4.20 -10.74
C ALA A 184 -3.08 5.20 -9.58
N GLU A 185 -2.51 6.39 -9.80
CA GLU A 185 -2.50 7.48 -8.81
C GLU A 185 -3.92 7.94 -8.46
N ALA A 186 -4.78 8.13 -9.47
CA ALA A 186 -6.17 8.52 -9.27
C ALA A 186 -6.98 7.46 -8.52
N SER A 187 -6.81 6.20 -8.91
CA SER A 187 -7.45 5.06 -8.25
C SER A 187 -6.96 4.89 -6.81
N THR A 188 -5.69 5.20 -6.55
CA THR A 188 -5.13 5.18 -5.20
C THR A 188 -5.67 6.32 -4.34
N ALA A 189 -5.90 7.50 -4.94
CA ALA A 189 -6.59 8.60 -4.27
C ALA A 189 -8.04 8.26 -3.93
N TYR A 190 -8.72 7.43 -4.72
CA TYR A 190 -10.02 6.88 -4.31
C TYR A 190 -9.86 5.80 -3.23
N LEU A 191 -8.90 4.89 -3.38
CA LEU A 191 -8.64 3.82 -2.42
C LEU A 191 -8.37 4.37 -1.01
N ILE A 192 -7.57 5.43 -0.88
CA ILE A 192 -7.25 6.02 0.43
C ILE A 192 -8.53 6.45 1.16
N THR A 193 -9.49 7.03 0.43
CA THR A 193 -10.77 7.48 0.99
C THR A 193 -11.65 6.35 1.51
N LYS A 194 -11.37 5.10 1.13
CA LYS A 194 -12.10 3.91 1.56
C LYS A 194 -11.39 3.13 2.67
N VAL A 195 -10.07 3.33 2.83
CA VAL A 195 -9.26 2.52 3.75
C VAL A 195 -8.69 3.32 4.92
N THR A 196 -8.85 4.64 4.91
CA THR A 196 -8.48 5.53 6.02
C THR A 196 -9.63 6.46 6.34
N ASP A 197 -9.62 7.01 7.55
CA ASP A 197 -10.53 8.08 7.95
C ASP A 197 -10.09 9.42 7.34
N PRO A 198 -10.98 10.42 7.23
CA PRO A 198 -10.60 11.74 6.77
C PRO A 198 -9.56 12.38 7.70
N PRO A 199 -8.48 12.97 7.14
CA PRO A 199 -7.49 13.64 7.97
C PRO A 199 -8.11 14.87 8.63
N PRO A 200 -7.91 15.09 9.94
CA PRO A 200 -8.33 16.32 10.60
C PRO A 200 -7.48 17.51 10.13
N PRO A 201 -7.89 18.75 10.42
CA PRO A 201 -7.05 19.93 10.23
C PRO A 201 -5.69 19.77 10.92
N PRO A 202 -4.59 20.35 10.40
CA PRO A 202 -3.25 20.17 10.98
C PRO A 202 -3.15 20.53 12.46
N SER A 203 -3.95 21.49 12.93
CA SER A 203 -4.04 21.90 14.34
C SER A 203 -4.55 20.80 15.28
N GLN A 204 -5.30 19.82 14.75
CA GLN A 204 -5.87 18.68 15.48
C GLN A 204 -5.28 17.34 14.99
N SER A 205 -4.11 17.38 14.36
CA SER A 205 -3.48 16.18 13.78
C SER A 205 -2.81 15.25 14.79
N THR A 206 -2.72 15.66 16.06
CA THR A 206 -2.09 14.91 17.14
C THR A 206 -2.84 13.59 17.38
N GLY A 207 -2.12 12.47 17.31
CA GLY A 207 -2.69 11.13 17.53
C GLY A 207 -3.48 10.55 16.34
N PHE A 208 -3.70 11.29 15.26
CA PHE A 208 -4.38 10.78 14.07
C PHE A 208 -3.61 9.61 13.43
N ALA A 209 -2.29 9.73 13.24
CA ALA A 209 -1.48 8.65 12.67
C ALA A 209 -1.59 7.35 13.48
N THR A 210 -1.63 7.48 14.81
CA THR A 210 -1.77 6.37 15.73
C THR A 210 -3.14 5.70 15.59
N SER A 211 -4.22 6.48 15.47
CA SER A 211 -5.58 5.94 15.31
C SER A 211 -5.77 5.17 13.99
N GLN A 212 -4.99 5.49 12.97
CA GLN A 212 -5.06 4.87 11.65
C GLN A 212 -4.30 3.52 11.53
N GLN A 213 -3.52 3.12 12.53
CA GLN A 213 -2.71 1.89 12.46
C GLN A 213 -3.57 0.63 12.24
N GLU A 214 -4.72 0.56 12.90
CA GLU A 214 -5.69 -0.51 12.72
C GLU A 214 -6.70 -0.16 11.64
N TRP A 215 -7.10 -1.16 10.86
CA TRP A 215 -8.17 -0.99 9.89
C TRP A 215 -9.50 -1.32 10.57
N LYS A 216 -10.07 -0.31 11.24
CA LYS A 216 -11.33 -0.45 12.00
C LYS A 216 -12.51 -0.90 11.12
N ASN A 217 -12.49 -0.60 9.82
CA ASN A 217 -13.62 -0.77 8.90
C ASN A 217 -13.51 -2.01 8.01
N LYS A 218 -12.68 -2.98 8.38
CA LYS A 218 -12.40 -4.16 7.55
C LYS A 218 -13.63 -5.00 7.25
N GLN A 219 -14.51 -5.21 8.25
CA GLN A 219 -15.67 -6.11 8.10
C GLN A 219 -16.76 -5.49 7.22
N LYS A 220 -17.16 -4.23 7.46
CA LYS A 220 -18.16 -3.52 6.64
C LYS A 220 -17.77 -3.44 5.15
N PHE A 221 -16.47 -3.34 4.84
CA PHE A 221 -15.99 -3.38 3.45
C PHE A 221 -16.11 -4.76 2.80
N LEU A 222 -15.89 -5.84 3.57
CA LEU A 222 -15.98 -7.22 3.07
C LEU A 222 -17.43 -7.74 3.03
N ASP A 223 -18.29 -7.23 3.90
CA ASP A 223 -19.72 -7.55 3.98
C ASP A 223 -20.57 -6.86 2.90
N LEU A 224 -20.00 -5.91 2.16
CA LEU A 224 -20.57 -5.39 0.91
C LEU A 224 -20.64 -6.54 -0.11
N SER A 225 -21.71 -7.32 -0.06
CA SER A 225 -21.91 -8.47 -0.93
C SER A 225 -21.82 -8.01 -2.38
N LEU A 226 -21.08 -8.77 -3.21
CA LEU A 226 -20.94 -8.49 -4.65
C LEU A 226 -22.33 -8.38 -5.34
N ALA A 227 -23.35 -9.03 -4.78
CA ALA A 227 -24.73 -8.99 -5.26
C ALA A 227 -25.46 -7.67 -4.95
N ASN A 228 -24.97 -6.84 -4.02
CA ASN A 228 -25.54 -5.53 -3.71
C ASN A 228 -24.79 -4.37 -4.40
N LEU A 229 -23.70 -4.63 -5.13
CA LEU A 229 -22.99 -3.60 -5.90
C LEU A 229 -23.90 -2.92 -6.94
N ASP A 230 -24.85 -3.67 -7.51
CA ASP A 230 -25.83 -3.12 -8.46
C ASP A 230 -26.85 -2.20 -7.77
N LYS A 231 -27.19 -2.42 -6.50
CA LYS A 231 -28.13 -1.57 -5.75
C LYS A 231 -27.52 -0.23 -5.31
N ILE A 232 -26.20 -0.19 -5.14
CA ILE A 232 -25.46 1.04 -4.78
C ILE A 232 -25.47 2.07 -5.91
N HIS A 233 -25.75 1.66 -7.15
CA HIS A 233 -25.94 2.60 -8.26
C HIS A 233 -27.25 3.40 -8.18
N GLU A 234 -28.29 2.89 -7.50
CA GLU A 234 -29.59 3.58 -7.41
C GLU A 234 -29.71 4.50 -6.20
N LYS A 235 -29.09 4.14 -5.06
CA LYS A 235 -28.93 5.01 -3.89
C LYS A 235 -27.80 4.49 -3.00
N PRO A 236 -26.71 5.25 -2.76
CA PRO A 236 -25.73 4.86 -1.76
C PRO A 236 -26.39 4.87 -0.36
N PRO A 237 -26.08 3.91 0.53
CA PRO A 237 -26.57 3.96 1.91
C PRO A 237 -26.03 5.23 2.61
N PRO A 238 -26.79 5.81 3.57
CA PRO A 238 -26.38 7.00 4.30
C PRO A 238 -24.98 6.84 4.88
N TYR A 239 -24.14 7.88 4.78
CA TYR A 239 -22.76 7.77 5.23
C TYR A 239 -22.65 7.51 6.75
N SER A 240 -23.65 7.87 7.55
CA SER A 240 -23.77 7.50 8.96
C SER A 240 -23.83 5.97 9.22
N GLU A 241 -24.33 5.17 8.27
CA GLU A 241 -24.29 3.69 8.34
C GLU A 241 -22.91 3.12 7.97
N LEU A 242 -22.16 3.85 7.14
CA LEU A 242 -20.83 3.49 6.66
C LEU A 242 -19.69 4.03 7.55
N ASP A 243 -19.90 5.13 8.26
CA ASP A 243 -18.96 5.80 9.15
C ASP A 243 -19.10 5.29 10.60
N PRO A 244 -18.06 4.68 11.19
CA PRO A 244 -18.07 4.27 12.59
C PRO A 244 -17.97 5.44 13.59
N SER A 245 -17.78 6.67 13.14
CA SER A 245 -17.63 7.86 14.00
C SER A 245 -18.98 8.47 14.41
N SER A 246 -20.07 8.09 13.75
CA SER A 246 -21.42 8.62 13.97
C SER A 246 -21.95 8.28 15.37
N GLU A 247 -21.72 7.05 15.86
CA GLU A 247 -22.12 6.59 17.21
C GLU A 247 -21.30 7.23 18.35
N ALA A 248 -20.12 7.78 18.05
CA ALA A 248 -19.23 8.37 19.04
C ALA A 248 -19.38 9.90 19.17
N ARG A 249 -20.22 10.55 18.36
CA ARG A 249 -20.52 11.98 18.48
C ARG A 249 -21.61 12.18 19.55
N PRO A 250 -21.30 12.74 20.74
CA PRO A 250 -22.35 13.18 21.63
C PRO A 250 -23.16 14.27 20.90
N GLY A 251 -24.49 14.10 20.89
CA GLY A 251 -25.41 15.03 20.23
C GLY A 251 -25.14 16.45 20.69
N GLY A 252 -24.59 17.26 19.79
CA GLY A 252 -24.52 18.71 19.95
C GLY A 252 -25.91 19.27 19.70
N SER A 253 -26.53 19.72 20.78
CA SER A 253 -27.68 20.63 20.83
C SER A 253 -27.43 21.90 20.03
#